data_AF-A0A6I5CF62-F1
#
_entry.id   AF-A0A6I5CF62-F1
#
_cell.length_a   1.000
_cell.length_b   1.000
_cell.length_c   1.000
_cell.angle_alpha   90.00
_cell.angle_beta   90.00
_cell.angle_gamma   90.00
#
_symmetry.space_group_name_H-M   'P 1'
#
loop_
_entity.id
_entity.type
_entity.pdbx_description
1 polymer ?
#
loop_
_entity_poly.entity_id
_entity_poly.type
_entity_poly.pdbx_seq_one_letter_code
_entity_poly.pdbx_strand_id
1 'polypeptide(L)'
;GPAPSVEELVAADLEFHRGIVAGSGNSVLCALLDGLSGPTTRARVWRGLTQEDAVGRTLREHRAILGALRDRDAEAARSWATVHIASVEHWLRSTL
;
A
#
# COMPACT_ATOMS: atom_id res chain seq x y z
N GLY A 1 -6.38 -14.33 -7.11
CA GLY A 1 -6.88 -15.72 -6.92
C GLY A 1 -6.61 -16.19 -5.50
N PRO A 2 -6.75 -17.49 -5.20
CA PRO A 2 -6.52 -18.07 -3.86
C PRO A 2 -5.05 -18.03 -3.40
N ALA A 3 -4.10 -17.91 -4.34
CA ALA A 3 -2.68 -17.68 -4.07
C ALA A 3 -2.12 -16.75 -5.16
N PRO A 4 -2.21 -15.42 -4.98
CA PRO A 4 -1.72 -14.47 -5.98
C PRO A 4 -0.18 -14.47 -6.04
N SER A 5 0.37 -14.22 -7.23
CA SER A 5 1.81 -14.01 -7.38
C SER A 5 2.25 -12.68 -6.74
N VAL A 6 3.55 -12.52 -6.51
CA VAL A 6 4.13 -11.27 -6.02
C VAL A 6 3.86 -10.12 -6.99
N GLU A 7 3.92 -10.40 -8.29
CA GLU A 7 3.63 -9.43 -9.35
C GLU A 7 2.16 -9.01 -9.34
N GLU A 8 1.22 -9.94 -9.12
CA GLU A 8 -0.21 -9.63 -8.97
C GLU A 8 -0.48 -8.79 -7.71
N LEU A 9 0.18 -9.10 -6.59
CA LEU A 9 0.07 -8.33 -5.35
C LEU A 9 0.62 -6.90 -5.52
N VAL A 10 1.77 -6.76 -6.17
CA VAL A 10 2.36 -5.45 -6.49
C VAL A 10 1.43 -4.62 -7.36
N ALA A 11 0.84 -5.23 -8.39
CA ALA A 11 -0.09 -4.56 -9.29
C ALA A 11 -1.37 -4.11 -8.58
N ALA A 12 -1.95 -4.98 -7.74
CA ALA A 12 -3.15 -4.66 -6.96
C ALA A 12 -2.92 -3.52 -5.96
N ASP A 13 -1.77 -3.51 -5.29
CA ASP A 13 -1.37 -2.45 -4.36
C ASP A 13 -1.19 -1.09 -5.07
N LEU A 14 -0.57 -1.08 -6.25
CA LEU A 14 -0.47 0.13 -7.07
C LEU A 14 -1.83 0.66 -7.48
N GLU A 15 -2.72 -0.23 -7.92
CA GLU A 15 -4.07 0.16 -8.33
C GLU A 15 -4.87 0.75 -7.16
N PHE A 16 -4.72 0.16 -5.97
CA PHE A 16 -5.33 0.70 -4.75
C PHE A 16 -4.86 2.14 -4.46
N HIS A 17 -3.55 2.39 -4.47
CA HIS A 17 -3.02 3.73 -4.21
C HIS A 17 -3.40 4.75 -5.30
N ARG A 18 -3.42 4.34 -6.57
CA ARG A 18 -3.91 5.18 -7.68
C ARG A 18 -5.34 5.62 -7.47
N GLY A 19 -6.22 4.71 -7.04
CA GLY A 19 -7.60 5.04 -6.71
C GLY A 19 -7.72 6.12 -5.63
N ILE A 20 -6.92 6.02 -4.56
CA ILE A 20 -6.90 7.03 -3.49
C ILE A 20 -6.44 8.38 -4.02
N VAL A 21 -5.32 8.42 -4.76
CA VAL A 21 -4.76 9.70 -5.22
C VAL A 21 -5.63 10.36 -6.30
N ALA A 22 -6.22 9.59 -7.20
CA ALA A 22 -7.20 10.12 -8.16
C ALA A 22 -8.37 10.81 -7.43
N GLY A 23 -8.83 10.26 -6.30
CA GLY A 23 -9.85 10.88 -5.45
C GLY A 23 -9.39 12.14 -4.71
N SER A 24 -8.08 12.33 -4.53
CA SER A 24 -7.51 13.50 -3.84
C SER A 24 -7.37 14.75 -4.73
N GLY A 25 -7.37 14.57 -6.07
CA GLY A 25 -7.10 15.63 -7.04
C GLY A 25 -5.65 16.14 -7.05
N ASN A 26 -4.74 15.54 -6.27
CA ASN A 26 -3.33 15.96 -6.21
C ASN A 26 -2.49 15.25 -7.28
N SER A 27 -2.34 15.90 -8.43
CA SER A 27 -1.59 15.38 -9.59
C SER A 27 -0.10 15.14 -9.30
N VAL A 28 0.49 15.83 -8.33
CA VAL A 28 1.89 15.64 -7.92
C VAL A 28 2.06 14.30 -7.18
N LEU A 29 1.11 13.95 -6.31
CA LEU A 29 1.13 12.65 -5.63
C LEU A 29 0.97 11.48 -6.61
N CYS A 30 0.20 11.65 -7.70
CA CYS A 30 0.09 10.64 -8.76
C CYS A 30 1.44 10.39 -9.44
N ALA A 31 2.12 11.47 -9.85
CA ALA A 31 3.40 11.38 -10.54
C ALA A 31 4.51 10.79 -9.66
N LEU A 32 4.49 11.10 -8.35
CA LEU A 32 5.43 10.52 -7.38
C LEU A 32 5.18 9.02 -7.16
N LEU A 33 3.91 8.59 -7.07
CA LEU A 33 3.59 7.17 -6.99
C LEU A 33 4.08 6.42 -8.23
N ASP A 34 3.82 6.93 -9.43
CA ASP A 34 4.28 6.27 -10.66
C ASP A 34 5.81 6.26 -10.78
N GLY A 35 6.51 7.31 -10.34
CA GLY A 35 7.97 7.41 -10.39
C GLY A 35 8.72 6.56 -9.36
N LEU A 36 8.16 6.36 -8.17
CA LEU A 36 8.74 5.50 -7.12
C LEU A 36 8.43 4.00 -7.34
N SER A 37 7.51 3.69 -8.26
CA SER A 37 6.97 2.35 -8.50
C SER A 37 7.70 1.57 -9.59
N GLY A 38 9.03 1.62 -9.60
CA GLY A 38 9.84 0.72 -10.44
C GLY A 38 9.47 -0.75 -10.15
N PRO A 39 8.98 -1.52 -11.14
CA PRO A 39 8.42 -2.87 -10.93
C PRO A 39 9.35 -3.79 -10.13
N THR A 40 10.64 -3.69 -10.39
CA THR A 40 11.70 -4.51 -9.79
C THR A 40 11.97 -4.18 -8.32
N THR A 41 11.85 -2.92 -7.90
CA THR A 41 12.08 -2.51 -6.50
C THR A 41 10.90 -2.96 -5.64
N ARG A 42 9.68 -2.75 -6.11
CA ARG A 42 8.47 -3.18 -5.39
C ARG A 42 8.33 -4.70 -5.36
N ALA A 43 8.67 -5.42 -6.44
CA ALA A 43 8.68 -6.88 -6.42
C ALA A 43 9.65 -7.45 -5.37
N ARG A 44 10.83 -6.84 -5.19
CA ARG A 44 11.78 -7.23 -4.13
C ARG A 44 11.21 -7.00 -2.74
N VAL A 45 10.61 -5.84 -2.51
CA VAL A 45 9.91 -5.52 -1.25
C VAL A 45 8.80 -6.53 -0.97
N TRP A 46 7.92 -6.76 -1.94
CA TRP A 46 6.80 -7.68 -1.79
C TRP A 46 7.21 -9.14 -1.63
N ARG A 47 8.31 -9.59 -2.26
CA ARG A 47 8.85 -10.94 -1.98
C ARG A 47 9.21 -11.09 -0.50
N GLY A 48 9.86 -10.09 0.11
CA GLY A 48 10.16 -10.14 1.54
C GLY A 48 8.90 -10.08 2.41
N LEU A 49 7.91 -9.26 2.05
CA LEU A 49 6.61 -9.18 2.74
C LEU A 49 5.84 -10.52 2.72
N THR A 50 5.93 -11.31 1.64
CA THR A 50 5.27 -12.63 1.56
C THR A 50 5.84 -13.67 2.52
N GLN A 51 7.03 -13.47 3.09
CA GLN A 51 7.64 -14.45 3.99
C GLN A 51 7.28 -14.25 5.48
N GLU A 52 6.67 -13.12 5.87
CA GLU A 52 6.51 -12.73 7.29
C GLU A 52 5.07 -12.35 7.70
N ASP A 53 4.02 -12.92 7.07
CA ASP A 53 2.60 -12.54 7.27
C ASP A 53 2.29 -11.04 6.99
N ALA A 54 3.23 -10.32 6.37
CA ALA A 54 3.07 -8.89 6.15
C ALA A 54 1.96 -8.59 5.14
N VAL A 55 1.68 -9.49 4.20
CA VAL A 55 0.53 -9.39 3.27
C VAL A 55 -0.80 -9.32 4.01
N GLY A 56 -0.99 -10.16 5.02
CA GLY A 56 -2.22 -10.17 5.82
C GLY A 56 -2.41 -8.84 6.56
N ARG A 57 -1.32 -8.27 7.08
CA ARG A 57 -1.32 -6.96 7.74
C ARG A 57 -1.63 -5.82 6.76
N THR A 58 -0.93 -5.74 5.64
CA THR A 58 -1.16 -4.74 4.58
C THR A 58 -2.62 -4.75 4.14
N LEU A 59 -3.21 -5.93 3.93
CA LEU A 59 -4.62 -6.05 3.54
C LEU A 59 -5.60 -5.58 4.63
N ARG A 60 -5.28 -5.73 5.92
CA ARG A 60 -6.11 -5.17 7.01
C ARG A 60 -6.04 -3.65 7.03
N GLU A 61 -4.85 -3.09 6.90
CA GLU A 61 -4.62 -1.65 6.87
C GLU A 61 -5.30 -1.00 5.64
N HIS A 62 -5.17 -1.59 4.45
CA HIS A 62 -5.85 -1.12 3.24
C HIS A 62 -7.37 -1.08 3.40
N ARG A 63 -7.95 -2.12 4.01
CA ARG A 63 -9.40 -2.15 4.28
C ARG A 63 -9.81 -1.07 5.26
N ALA A 64 -9.00 -0.77 6.26
CA ALA A 64 -9.29 0.29 7.24
C ALA A 64 -9.23 1.68 6.59
N ILE A 65 -8.23 1.95 5.75
CA ILE A 65 -8.14 3.17 4.93
C ILE A 65 -9.38 3.29 4.04
N LEU A 66 -9.73 2.22 3.32
CA LEU A 66 -10.89 2.22 2.42
C LEU A 66 -12.20 2.46 3.17
N GLY A 67 -12.37 1.88 4.36
CA GLY A 67 -13.52 2.12 5.23
C GLY A 67 -13.64 3.60 5.60
N ALA A 68 -12.57 4.20 6.11
CA ALA A 68 -12.55 5.61 6.46
C ALA A 68 -12.83 6.53 5.26
N LEU A 69 -12.28 6.21 4.09
CA LEU A 69 -12.57 6.96 2.85
C LEU A 69 -14.04 6.86 2.43
N ARG A 70 -14.66 5.67 2.56
CA ARG A 70 -16.10 5.47 2.26
C ARG A 70 -16.99 6.25 3.21
N ASP A 71 -16.62 6.29 4.48
CA ASP A 71 -17.34 7.03 5.52
C ASP A 71 -17.06 8.54 5.46
N ARG A 72 -16.17 8.98 4.55
CA ARG A 72 -15.69 10.37 4.41
C ARG A 72 -15.04 10.92 5.68
N ASP A 73 -14.48 10.04 6.51
CA ASP A 73 -13.71 10.40 7.69
C ASP A 73 -12.24 10.63 7.31
N ALA A 74 -11.91 11.89 7.03
CA ALA A 74 -10.57 12.29 6.63
C ALA A 74 -9.52 12.06 7.72
N GLU A 75 -9.90 12.15 9.01
CA GLU A 75 -8.97 11.97 10.12
C GLU A 75 -8.64 10.49 10.34
N ALA A 76 -9.65 9.62 10.30
CA ALA A 76 -9.44 8.18 10.34
C ALA A 76 -8.62 7.72 9.13
N ALA A 77 -8.90 8.22 7.92
CA ALA A 77 -8.15 7.88 6.72
C ALA A 77 -6.68 8.28 6.84
N ARG A 78 -6.39 9.49 7.35
CA ARG A 78 -5.03 9.96 7.63
C ARG A 78 -4.33 9.07 8.64
N SER A 79 -5.00 8.75 9.74
CA SER A 79 -4.44 7.94 10.83
C SER A 79 -4.08 6.52 10.37
N TRP A 80 -4.97 5.88 9.62
CA TRP A 80 -4.71 4.55 9.05
C TRP A 80 -3.62 4.57 7.98
N ALA A 81 -3.52 5.63 7.17
CA ALA A 81 -2.41 5.80 6.24
C ALA A 81 -1.06 5.94 6.97
N THR A 82 -1.01 6.66 8.09
CA THR A 82 0.21 6.77 8.92
C THR A 82 0.61 5.41 9.50
N VAL A 83 -0.34 4.65 10.05
CA VAL A 83 -0.09 3.28 10.56
C VAL A 83 0.47 2.38 9.45
N HIS A 84 -0.13 2.44 8.26
CA HIS A 84 0.31 1.66 7.12
C HIS A 84 1.77 1.95 6.71
N ILE A 85 2.14 3.23 6.61
CA ILE A 85 3.52 3.63 6.29
C ILE A 85 4.49 3.14 7.38
N ALA A 86 4.15 3.34 8.65
CA ALA A 86 4.99 2.89 9.77
C ALA A 86 5.18 1.36 9.77
N SER A 87 4.14 0.59 9.45
CA SER A 87 4.22 -0.87 9.30
C SER A 87 5.20 -1.28 8.21
N VAL A 88 5.18 -0.62 7.04
CA VAL A 88 6.10 -0.88 5.93
C VAL A 88 7.54 -0.49 6.30
N GLU A 89 7.74 0.67 6.93
CA GLU A 89 9.05 1.12 7.39
C GLU A 89 9.67 0.21 8.45
N HIS A 90 8.86 -0.26 9.41
CA HIS A 90 9.31 -1.19 10.44
C HIS A 90 9.79 -2.50 9.83
N TRP A 91 9.02 -3.03 8.88
CA TRP A 91 9.39 -4.24 8.15
C TRP A 91 10.68 -4.04 7.33
N LEU A 92 10.80 -2.94 6.59
CA LEU A 92 12.02 -2.63 5.85
C LEU A 92 13.26 -2.62 6.75
N ARG A 93 13.12 -2.13 7.98
CA ARG A 93 14.19 -2.10 8.97
C ARG A 93 14.53 -3.47 9.55
N SER A 94 13.56 -4.39 9.65
CA SER A 94 13.80 -5.73 10.19
C SER A 94 14.40 -6.69 9.16
N THR A 95 14.27 -6.40 7.87
CA THR A 95 14.74 -7.26 6.77
C THR A 95 16.05 -6.79 6.12
N LEU A 96 16.55 -5.61 6.48
CA LEU A 96 17.88 -5.07 6.09
C LEU A 96 18.91 -5.29 7.21
#